data_AF-A0A530GF74-F1
#
_entry.id   AF-A0A530GF74-F1
#
_cell.length_a   1.000
_cell.length_b   1.000
_cell.length_c   1.000
_cell.angle_alpha   90.00
_cell.angle_beta   90.00
_cell.angle_gamma   90.00
#
_symmetry.space_group_name_H-M   'P 1'
#
loop_
_entity.id
_entity.type
_entity.pdbx_description
1 polymer ?
#
loop_
_entity_poly.entity_id
_entity_poly.type
_entity_poly.pdbx_seq_one_letter_code
_entity_poly.pdbx_strand_id
1 'polypeptide(L)' 'MDTSPIHDIFVIGGGINGCGIARDAVGRGFSVYLAEMNDLASGTSSGSTKLIHGGLRYLE' A
#
# COMPACT_ATOMS: atom_id res chain seq x y z
N MET A 1 -17.77 19.53 17.50
CA MET A 1 -17.87 19.31 16.05
C MET A 1 -16.59 18.63 15.63
N ASP A 2 -16.67 17.45 15.03
CA ASP A 2 -15.48 16.70 14.62
C ASP A 2 -14.80 17.48 13.49
N THR A 3 -13.59 17.98 13.73
CA THR A 3 -12.80 18.80 12.80
C THR A 3 -11.85 17.96 11.95
N SER A 4 -12.01 16.64 11.97
CA SER A 4 -11.15 15.73 11.21
C SER A 4 -11.34 15.99 9.70
N PRO A 5 -10.27 16.30 8.95
CA PRO A 5 -10.38 16.55 7.52
C PRO A 5 -10.89 15.31 6.79
N ILE A 6 -11.86 15.50 5.89
CA ILE A 6 -12.30 14.42 4.99
C ILE A 6 -11.19 14.21 3.95
N HIS A 7 -10.72 12.98 3.84
CA HIS A 7 -9.77 12.56 2.80
C HIS A 7 -10.50 12.03 1.58
N ASP A 8 -9.97 12.28 0.38
CA ASP A 8 -10.54 11.79 -0.88
C ASP A 8 -10.46 10.26 -0.98
N ILE A 9 -9.37 9.67 -0.44
CA ILE A 9 -9.13 8.23 -0.47
C ILE A 9 -8.64 7.74 0.90
N PHE A 10 -9.26 6.67 1.39
CA PHE A 10 -8.82 5.94 2.57
C PHE A 10 -8.32 4.54 2.17
N VAL A 11 -7.04 4.26 2.38
CA VAL A 11 -6.40 2.98 2.06
C VAL A 11 -6.24 2.14 3.33
N ILE A 12 -6.78 0.91 3.32
CA ILE A 12 -6.66 -0.04 4.43
C ILE A 12 -5.59 -1.08 4.07
N GLY A 13 -4.54 -1.16 4.89
CA GLY A 13 -3.41 -2.07 4.76
C GLY A 13 -2.15 -1.39 4.21
N GLY A 14 -1.08 -1.43 4.99
CA GLY A 14 0.27 -0.90 4.72
C GLY A 14 1.24 -1.94 4.13
N GLY A 15 0.72 -2.91 3.38
CA GLY A 15 1.54 -3.79 2.53
C GLY A 15 1.97 -3.10 1.23
N ILE A 16 2.75 -3.79 0.39
CA ILE A 16 3.32 -3.22 -0.84
C ILE A 16 2.24 -2.67 -1.79
N ASN A 17 1.09 -3.34 -1.92
CA ASN A 17 -0.01 -2.88 -2.76
C ASN A 17 -0.66 -1.62 -2.20
N GLY A 18 -0.97 -1.58 -0.90
CA GLY A 18 -1.60 -0.43 -0.26
C GLY A 18 -0.70 0.81 -0.27
N CYS A 19 0.58 0.65 0.07
CA CYS A 19 1.57 1.73 -0.02
C CYS A 19 1.74 2.23 -1.47
N GLY A 20 1.75 1.32 -2.46
CA GLY A 20 1.81 1.69 -3.88
C GLY A 20 0.60 2.50 -4.34
N ILE A 21 -0.60 2.07 -3.96
CA ILE A 21 -1.85 2.78 -4.24
C ILE A 21 -1.85 4.16 -3.59
N ALA A 22 -1.52 4.25 -2.29
CA ALA A 22 -1.49 5.51 -1.57
C ALA A 22 -0.49 6.50 -2.19
N ARG A 23 0.70 6.02 -2.53
CA ARG A 23 1.75 6.83 -3.19
C ARG A 23 1.30 7.32 -4.57
N ASP A 24 0.66 6.48 -5.38
CA ASP A 24 0.16 6.89 -6.70
C ASP A 24 -0.98 7.93 -6.57
N ALA A 25 -1.92 7.70 -5.64
CA ALA A 25 -3.03 8.61 -5.39
C ALA A 25 -2.56 9.99 -4.90
N VAL A 26 -1.61 10.05 -3.96
CA VAL A 26 -0.98 11.32 -3.53
C VAL A 26 -0.29 11.99 -4.72
N GLY A 27 0.44 11.24 -5.54
CA GLY A 27 1.09 11.75 -6.75
C GLY A 27 0.13 12.34 -7.78
N ARG A 28 -1.16 11.97 -7.73
CA ARG A 28 -2.24 12.50 -8.58
C ARG A 28 -2.98 13.68 -7.96
N GLY A 29 -2.62 14.11 -6.75
CA GLY A 29 -3.18 15.28 -6.08
C GLY A 29 -4.36 14.99 -5.15
N PHE A 30 -4.67 13.73 -4.85
CA PHE A 30 -5.68 13.38 -3.86
C PHE A 30 -5.14 13.53 -2.44
N SER A 31 -6.01 13.94 -1.51
CA SER A 31 -5.77 13.76 -0.08
C SER A 31 -5.99 12.29 0.29
N VAL A 32 -4.97 11.64 0.84
CA VAL A 32 -4.99 10.20 1.12
C VAL A 32 -4.65 9.95 2.58
N TYR A 33 -5.39 9.05 3.21
CA TYR A 33 -5.05 8.48 4.52
C TYR A 33 -4.84 6.98 4.38
N LEU A 34 -3.75 6.46 4.93
CA LEU A 34 -3.46 5.02 4.98
C LEU A 34 -3.43 4.56 6.43
N ALA A 35 -4.13 3.47 6.72
CA ALA A 35 -4.10 2.81 8.01
C ALA A 35 -3.55 1.38 7.88
N GLU A 36 -2.58 1.03 8.72
CA GLU A 36 -2.08 -0.33 8.91
C GLU A 36 -2.38 -0.76 10.35
N MET A 37 -2.80 -2.02 10.52
CA MET A 37 -3.14 -2.57 11.83
C MET A 37 -1.90 -2.78 12.70
N ASN A 38 -0.77 -3.16 12.09
CA ASN A 38 0.51 -3.39 12.78
C ASN A 38 1.57 -2.39 12.30
N ASP A 39 2.77 -2.88 11.93
CA ASP A 39 3.83 -2.11 11.29
C ASP A 39 3.75 -2.23 9.75
N LEU A 40 4.33 -1.28 9.04
CA LEU A 40 4.41 -1.30 7.58
C LEU A 40 5.07 -2.59 7.08
N ALA A 41 4.51 -3.15 6.00
CA ALA A 41 4.96 -4.41 5.40
C ALA A 41 4.95 -5.66 6.31
N SER A 42 4.40 -5.60 7.53
CA SER A 42 4.40 -6.70 8.51
C SER A 42 3.67 -7.98 8.05
N GLY A 43 2.78 -7.90 7.05
CA GLY A 43 2.16 -9.06 6.41
C GLY A 43 3.03 -9.70 5.32
N THR A 44 2.41 -10.23 4.26
CA THR A 44 3.08 -10.95 3.16
C THR A 44 4.24 -10.19 2.52
N SER A 45 4.19 -8.85 2.51
CA SER A 45 5.23 -8.03 1.90
C SER A 45 6.62 -8.21 2.51
N SER A 46 6.72 -8.53 3.81
CA SER A 46 8.00 -8.90 4.47
C SER A 46 8.39 -10.38 4.29
N GLY A 47 7.41 -11.24 4.05
CA GLY A 47 7.53 -12.69 3.88
C GLY A 47 7.93 -13.17 2.47
N SER A 48 8.38 -12.28 1.59
CA SER A 48 8.83 -12.65 0.24
C SER A 48 10.25 -13.25 0.22
N THR A 49 10.62 -13.86 -0.92
CA THR A 49 11.99 -14.27 -1.25
C THR A 49 12.94 -13.09 -1.51
N LYS A 50 12.42 -11.85 -1.51
CA LYS A 50 13.18 -10.61 -1.73
C LYS A 50 13.87 -10.56 -3.10
N LEU A 51 13.24 -11.16 -4.10
CA LEU A 51 13.66 -11.12 -5.50
C LEU A 51 12.61 -10.38 -6.33
N ILE A 52 13.07 -9.49 -7.20
CA ILE A 52 12.25 -8.93 -8.28
C ILE A 52 12.52 -9.80 -9.51
N HIS A 53 11.53 -10.59 -9.93
CA HIS A 53 11.66 -11.48 -11.06
C HIS A 53 10.41 -11.48 -11.95
N GLY A 54 10.59 -11.72 -13.25
CA GLY A 54 9.48 -11.95 -14.19
C GLY A 54 8.79 -13.31 -14.04
N GLY A 55 9.35 -14.20 -13.22
CA GLY A 55 8.79 -15.51 -12.92
C GLY A 55 9.03 -16.49 -14.06
N LEU A 56 10.31 -16.82 -14.28
CA LEU A 56 10.75 -17.71 -15.36
C LEU A 56 9.98 -19.04 -15.39
N ARG A 57 9.67 -19.57 -14.20
CA ARG A 57 8.87 -20.79 -14.02
C ARG A 57 7.43 -20.68 -14.56
N TYR A 58 6.88 -19.48 -14.70
CA TYR A 58 5.51 -19.30 -15.20
C TYR A 58 5.40 -19.38 -16.74
N LEU A 59 6.52 -19.60 -17.44
CA LEU A 59 6.52 -19.82 -18.89
C LEU A 59 6.36 -21.30 -19.28
N GLU A 60 6.44 -22.22 -18.31
CA GLU A 60 6.27 -23.66 -18.51
C GLU A 60 4.83 -24.14 -18.26
#